data_AF-A0A939IFF0-F1
#
_entry.id   AF-A0A939IFF0-F1
#
_cell.length_a   1.000
_cell.length_b   1.000
_cell.length_c   1.000
_cell.angle_alpha   90.00
_cell.angle_beta   90.00
_cell.angle_gamma   90.00
#
_symmetry.space_group_name_H-M   'P 1'
#
loop_
_entity.id
_entity.type
_entity.pdbx_description
1 polymer ?
#
loop_
_entity_poly.entity_id
_entity_poly.type
_entity_poly.pdbx_seq_one_letter_code
_entity_poly.pdbx_strand_id
1 'polypeptide(L)'
;MPISYSRDLRERVIMACVAKEGSQRQLAQRFKVSLSFVRNLLRQYRTNGQIEAKRRGGYQKPTIINEHLSIIQSMVEGKNDLLLRELCDRYAEGTGISVSVSTMHRAVEKLG
;
A
#
# COMPACT_ATOMS: atom_id res chain seq x y z
N MET A 1 -0.20 8.68 -13.96
CA MET A 1 -0.88 9.09 -12.70
C MET A 1 -0.37 10.46 -12.28
N PRO A 2 -1.24 11.37 -11.77
CA PRO A 2 -0.83 12.73 -11.42
C PRO A 2 0.12 12.79 -10.22
N ILE A 3 1.03 13.76 -10.24
CA ILE A 3 2.03 14.02 -9.20
C ILE A 3 1.37 14.71 -8.00
N SER A 4 1.75 14.32 -6.79
CA SER A 4 1.28 14.96 -5.57
C SER A 4 1.95 16.31 -5.38
N TYR A 5 1.21 17.31 -4.90
CA TYR A 5 1.76 18.61 -4.55
C TYR A 5 2.95 18.51 -3.58
N SER A 6 3.88 19.48 -3.71
CA SER A 6 5.10 19.55 -2.90
C SER A 6 4.78 19.72 -1.41
N ARG A 7 5.75 19.33 -0.57
CA ARG A 7 5.69 19.52 0.88
C ARG A 7 5.54 21.00 1.24
N ASP A 8 6.35 21.87 0.64
CA ASP A 8 6.32 23.32 0.82
C ASP A 8 4.91 23.90 0.58
N LEU A 9 4.25 23.52 -0.53
CA LEU A 9 2.91 24.02 -0.83
C LEU A 9 1.90 23.60 0.24
N ARG A 10 2.01 22.37 0.75
CA ARG A 10 1.15 21.89 1.84
C ARG A 10 1.38 22.66 3.13
N GLU A 11 2.64 22.87 3.51
CA GLU A 11 3.03 23.63 4.71
C GLU A 11 2.44 25.04 4.67
N ARG A 12 2.64 25.76 3.56
CA ARG A 12 2.12 27.12 3.41
C ARG A 12 0.60 27.20 3.47
N VAL A 13 -0.11 26.23 2.88
CA VAL A 13 -1.58 26.16 2.96
C VAL A 13 -2.04 25.91 4.40
N ILE A 14 -1.35 25.03 5.14
CA ILE A 14 -1.67 24.75 6.55
C ILE A 14 -1.40 25.99 7.40
N MET A 15 -0.24 26.61 7.26
CA MET A 15 0.13 27.82 8.02
C MET A 15 -0.89 28.95 7.81
N ALA A 16 -1.26 29.23 6.56
CA ALA A 16 -2.24 30.28 6.25
C ALA A 16 -3.63 29.96 6.85
N CYS A 17 -4.01 28.68 6.89
CA CYS A 17 -5.26 28.27 7.54
C CYS A 17 -5.21 28.39 9.06
N VAL A 18 -4.08 28.04 9.69
CA VAL A 18 -3.87 28.17 11.15
C VAL A 18 -3.84 29.64 11.57
N ALA A 19 -3.20 30.50 10.77
CA ALA A 19 -3.18 31.95 10.96
C ALA A 19 -4.52 32.64 10.65
N LYS A 20 -5.57 31.88 10.27
CA LYS A 20 -6.90 32.40 9.93
C LYS A 20 -6.88 33.50 8.86
N GLU A 21 -5.95 33.40 7.90
CA GLU A 21 -5.78 34.39 6.82
C GLU A 21 -6.93 34.43 5.80
N GLY A 22 -7.91 33.54 5.94
CA GLY A 22 -9.14 33.54 5.15
C GLY A 22 -9.88 32.21 5.21
N SER A 23 -10.99 32.15 4.48
CA SER A 23 -11.73 30.90 4.26
C SER A 23 -10.92 29.91 3.42
N GLN A 24 -11.23 28.61 3.56
CA GLN A 24 -10.59 27.56 2.74
C GLN A 24 -10.74 27.81 1.24
N ARG A 25 -11.82 28.48 0.81
CA ARG A 25 -12.07 28.82 -0.60
C ARG A 25 -11.14 29.95 -1.08
N GLN A 26 -10.93 30.97 -0.24
CA GLN A 26 -9.98 32.04 -0.53
C GLN A 26 -8.54 31.51 -0.56
N LEU A 27 -8.18 30.63 0.38
CA LEU A 27 -6.86 29.99 0.38
C LEU A 27 -6.65 29.12 -0.87
N ALA A 28 -7.66 28.34 -1.27
CA ALA A 28 -7.58 27.55 -2.50
C ALA A 28 -7.30 28.41 -3.74
N GLN A 29 -7.98 29.56 -3.86
CA GLN A 29 -7.73 30.52 -4.94
C GLN A 29 -6.32 31.12 -4.86
N ARG A 30 -5.90 31.60 -3.67
CA ARG A 30 -4.58 32.20 -3.46
C ARG A 30 -3.44 31.26 -3.82
N PHE A 31 -3.54 29.99 -3.44
CA PHE A 31 -2.53 28.97 -3.72
C PHE A 31 -2.73 28.27 -5.08
N LYS A 32 -3.72 28.67 -5.88
CA LYS A 32 -4.06 28.07 -7.18
C LYS A 32 -4.25 26.55 -7.12
N VAL A 33 -4.90 26.08 -6.06
CA VAL A 33 -5.22 24.66 -5.81
C VAL A 33 -6.73 24.46 -5.71
N SER A 34 -7.18 23.20 -5.80
CA SER A 34 -8.59 22.90 -5.62
C SER A 34 -9.02 23.06 -4.15
N LEU A 35 -10.30 23.40 -3.94
CA LEU A 35 -10.90 23.41 -2.60
C LEU A 35 -10.86 22.02 -1.95
N SER A 36 -11.02 20.97 -2.75
CA SER A 36 -10.91 19.58 -2.27
C SER A 36 -9.51 19.26 -1.73
N PHE A 37 -8.46 19.77 -2.35
CA PHE A 37 -7.08 19.61 -1.85
C PHE A 37 -6.93 20.26 -0.47
N VAL A 38 -7.35 21.52 -0.32
CA VAL A 38 -7.27 22.24 0.97
C VAL A 38 -8.05 21.51 2.06
N ARG A 39 -9.30 21.08 1.78
CA ARG A 39 -10.12 20.32 2.72
C ARG A 39 -9.47 19.02 3.16
N ASN A 40 -8.99 18.23 2.20
CA ASN A 40 -8.36 16.94 2.48
C ASN A 40 -7.06 17.09 3.26
N LEU A 41 -6.25 18.10 2.91
CA LEU A 41 -5.01 18.42 3.61
C LEU A 41 -5.26 18.80 5.07
N LEU A 42 -6.22 19.70 5.32
CA LEU A 42 -6.56 20.12 6.68
C LEU A 42 -7.18 18.99 7.50
N ARG A 43 -8.00 18.14 6.88
CA ARG A 43 -8.53 16.94 7.53
C ARG A 43 -7.40 16.03 7.97
N GLN A 44 -6.47 15.72 7.05
CA GLN A 44 -5.30 14.89 7.36
C GLN A 44 -4.51 15.52 8.52
N TYR A 45 -4.09 16.77 8.38
CA TYR A 45 -3.31 17.48 9.40
C TYR A 45 -3.97 17.46 10.79
N ARG A 46 -5.30 17.64 10.88
CA ARG A 46 -6.03 17.56 12.16
C ARG A 46 -6.08 16.15 12.75
N THR A 47 -6.16 15.12 11.91
CA THR A 47 -6.28 13.74 12.38
C THR A 47 -4.94 13.17 12.85
N ASN A 48 -3.84 13.48 12.17
CA ASN A 48 -2.57 12.79 12.40
C ASN A 48 -1.35 13.72 12.49
N GLY A 49 -1.52 15.05 12.39
CA GLY A 49 -0.42 16.01 12.39
C GLY A 49 0.50 15.91 11.17
N GLN A 50 0.17 15.07 10.18
CA GLN A 50 1.05 14.80 9.05
C GLN A 50 0.83 15.80 7.92
N ILE A 51 1.94 16.32 7.43
CA ILE A 51 2.01 17.24 6.28
C ILE A 51 2.34 16.46 4.99
N GLU A 52 2.93 15.28 5.12
CA GLU A 52 3.38 14.48 3.99
C GLU A 52 2.23 13.93 3.15
N ALA A 53 2.51 13.74 1.86
CA ALA A 53 1.64 12.94 1.00
C ALA A 53 1.51 11.54 1.60
N LYS A 54 0.33 10.94 1.53
CA LYS A 54 0.22 9.49 1.72
C LYS A 54 1.16 8.79 0.76
N ARG A 55 1.87 7.76 1.23
CA ARG A 55 2.70 6.91 0.39
C ARG A 55 1.87 6.46 -0.82
N ARG A 56 2.38 6.76 -2.01
CA ARG A 56 1.77 6.34 -3.28
C ARG A 56 2.32 4.97 -3.65
N GLY A 57 1.42 4.06 -3.99
CA GLY A 57 1.79 2.68 -4.30
C GLY A 57 2.14 1.86 -3.06
N GLY A 58 2.68 0.69 -3.33
CA GLY A 58 2.80 -0.43 -2.40
C GLY A 58 2.16 -1.65 -3.04
N TYR A 59 2.90 -2.75 -3.09
CA TYR A 59 2.31 -4.03 -3.44
C TYR A 59 1.47 -4.50 -2.25
N GLN A 60 0.27 -5.02 -2.52
CA GLN A 60 -0.49 -5.73 -1.49
C GLN A 60 0.42 -6.84 -0.95
N LYS A 61 0.58 -6.98 0.37
CA LYS A 61 1.49 -8.00 0.91
C LYS A 61 1.16 -9.36 0.26
N PRO A 62 2.16 -10.09 -0.27
CA PRO A 62 1.89 -11.38 -0.91
C PRO A 62 1.22 -12.31 0.10
N THR A 63 0.21 -13.05 -0.38
CA THR A 63 -0.56 -14.00 0.46
C THR A 63 0.36 -15.05 1.09
N ILE A 64 1.42 -15.45 0.38
CA ILE A 64 2.49 -16.30 0.89
C ILE A 64 3.61 -15.38 1.36
N ILE A 65 3.73 -15.22 2.69
CA ILE A 65 4.84 -14.51 3.33
C ILE A 65 6.07 -15.40 3.47
N ASN A 66 7.23 -14.79 3.73
CA ASN A 66 8.51 -15.52 3.79
C ASN A 66 8.50 -16.69 4.79
N GLU A 67 7.77 -16.58 5.90
CA GLU A 67 7.62 -17.65 6.90
C GLU A 67 6.93 -18.90 6.34
N HIS A 68 6.09 -18.75 5.32
CA HIS A 68 5.42 -19.85 4.63
C HIS A 68 6.24 -20.40 3.46
N LEU A 69 7.31 -19.71 3.03
CA LEU A 69 8.17 -20.19 1.95
C LEU A 69 8.96 -21.44 2.37
N SER A 70 9.37 -21.55 3.63
CA SER A 70 10.05 -22.75 4.15
C SER A 70 9.16 -23.99 4.10
N ILE A 71 7.86 -23.83 4.36
CA ILE A 71 6.87 -24.90 4.25
C ILE A 71 6.81 -25.39 2.80
N ILE A 72 6.69 -24.47 1.85
CA ILE A 72 6.65 -24.80 0.41
C ILE A 72 7.96 -25.45 -0.04
N GLN A 73 9.11 -24.92 0.40
CA GLN A 73 10.43 -25.48 0.11
C GLN A 73 10.53 -26.94 0.56
N SER A 74 10.12 -27.24 1.78
CA SER A 74 10.13 -28.61 2.31
C SER A 74 9.24 -29.58 1.48
N MET A 75 8.13 -29.09 0.94
CA MET A 75 7.23 -29.88 0.09
C MET A 75 7.84 -30.16 -1.29
N VAL A 76 8.52 -29.17 -1.87
CA VAL A 76 9.20 -29.27 -3.16
C VAL A 76 10.43 -30.19 -3.07
N GLU A 77 11.28 -30.01 -2.06
CA GLU A 77 12.47 -30.84 -1.84
C GLU A 77 12.09 -32.31 -1.52
N GLY A 78 11.00 -32.52 -0.78
CA GLY A 78 10.53 -33.86 -0.43
C GLY A 78 9.82 -34.61 -1.57
N LYS A 79 9.22 -33.90 -2.55
CA LYS A 79 8.49 -34.48 -3.69
C LYS A 79 8.54 -33.55 -4.91
N ASN A 80 9.55 -33.75 -5.76
CA ASN A 80 9.78 -32.94 -6.96
C ASN A 80 8.76 -33.14 -8.10
N ASP A 81 7.85 -34.12 -8.00
CA ASP A 81 6.87 -34.46 -9.05
C ASP A 81 5.47 -33.89 -8.81
N LEU A 82 5.27 -33.03 -7.80
CA LEU A 82 3.95 -32.46 -7.51
C LEU A 82 3.54 -31.41 -8.53
N LEU A 83 2.30 -31.52 -9.01
CA LEU A 83 1.69 -30.47 -9.80
C LEU A 83 1.46 -29.23 -8.93
N LEU A 84 1.57 -28.03 -9.49
CA LEU A 84 1.34 -26.78 -8.75
C LEU A 84 -0.04 -26.72 -8.07
N ARG A 85 -1.05 -27.39 -8.64
CA ARG A 85 -2.38 -27.49 -8.04
C ARG A 85 -2.36 -28.33 -6.76
N GLU A 86 -1.64 -29.44 -6.76
CA GLU A 86 -1.49 -30.30 -5.59
C GLU A 86 -0.69 -29.59 -4.48
N LEU A 87 0.29 -28.75 -4.86
CA LEU A 87 0.97 -27.87 -3.92
C LEU A 87 0.02 -26.84 -3.30
N CYS A 88 -0.90 -26.25 -4.08
CA CYS A 88 -1.93 -25.36 -3.54
C CYS A 88 -2.82 -26.07 -2.51
N ASP A 89 -3.27 -27.29 -2.82
CA ASP A 89 -4.17 -28.06 -1.95
C ASP A 89 -3.47 -28.43 -0.64
N ARG A 90 -2.24 -28.95 -0.70
CA ARG A 90 -1.45 -29.25 0.51
C ARG A 90 -1.08 -28.01 1.32
N TYR A 91 -0.79 -26.90 0.65
CA TYR A 91 -0.55 -25.65 1.33
C TYR A 91 -1.78 -25.18 2.10
N ALA A 92 -2.97 -25.31 1.51
CA ALA A 92 -4.23 -25.00 2.17
C ALA A 92 -4.50 -25.95 3.35
N GLU A 93 -4.20 -27.23 3.23
CA GLU A 93 -4.31 -28.21 4.33
C GLU A 93 -3.38 -27.86 5.50
N GLY A 94 -2.13 -27.49 5.22
CA GLY A 94 -1.12 -27.20 6.24
C GLY A 94 -1.25 -25.83 6.91
N THR A 95 -1.79 -24.83 6.21
CA THR A 95 -1.83 -23.43 6.69
C THR A 95 -3.24 -22.86 6.87
N GLY A 96 -4.26 -23.53 6.34
CA GLY A 96 -5.63 -23.02 6.24
C GLY A 96 -5.82 -21.94 5.18
N ILE A 97 -4.79 -21.60 4.39
CA ILE A 97 -4.80 -20.51 3.41
C ILE A 97 -4.89 -21.08 2.00
N SER A 98 -6.01 -20.85 1.31
CA SER A 98 -6.14 -21.18 -0.10
C SER A 98 -5.47 -20.13 -0.99
N VAL A 99 -4.66 -20.58 -1.95
CA VAL A 99 -3.95 -19.73 -2.91
C VAL A 99 -4.15 -20.24 -4.33
N SER A 100 -4.18 -19.32 -5.31
CA SER A 100 -4.25 -19.70 -6.71
C SER A 100 -2.95 -20.34 -7.21
N VAL A 101 -3.04 -21.15 -8.26
CA VAL A 101 -1.88 -21.75 -8.94
C VAL A 101 -0.84 -20.70 -9.34
N SER A 102 -1.26 -19.53 -9.85
CA SER A 102 -0.33 -18.45 -10.19
C SER A 102 0.37 -17.83 -8.99
N THR A 103 -0.28 -17.82 -7.82
CA THR A 103 0.34 -17.36 -6.57
C THR A 103 1.37 -18.38 -6.08
N MET A 104 1.04 -19.67 -6.16
CA MET A 104 1.95 -20.76 -5.82
C MET A 104 3.17 -20.78 -6.76
N HIS A 105 2.97 -20.64 -8.08
CA HIS A 105 4.06 -20.55 -9.05
C HIS A 105 5.07 -19.45 -8.69
N ARG A 106 4.58 -18.22 -8.42
CA ARG A 106 5.45 -17.10 -8.01
C ARG A 106 6.19 -17.37 -6.70
N ALA A 107 5.59 -18.13 -5.79
CA ALA A 107 6.24 -18.51 -4.53
C ALA A 107 7.34 -19.55 -4.76
N VAL A 108 7.11 -20.52 -5.65
CA VAL A 108 8.10 -21.53 -6.05
C VAL A 108 9.25 -20.87 -6.83
N GLU A 109 8.99 -19.97 -7.79
CA GLU A 109 10.04 -19.19 -8.48
C GLU A 109 10.89 -18.35 -7.52
N LYS A 110 10.35 -17.93 -6.38
CA LYS A 110 11.10 -17.17 -5.39
C LYS A 110 12.07 -18.04 -4.57
N LEU A 111 11.85 -19.36 -4.56
CA LEU A 111 12.69 -20.34 -3.87
C LEU A 111 13.85 -20.86 -4.76
N GLY A 112 13.77 -20.66 -6.08
CA GLY A 112 14.77 -21.08 -7.07
C GLY A 112 14.67 -20.29 -8.36
#